data_AF-A0A376BXZ7-F1
#
_entry.id   AF-A0A376BXZ7-F1
#
_cell.length_a   1.000
_cell.length_b   1.000
_cell.length_c   1.000
_cell.angle_alpha   90.00
_cell.angle_beta   90.00
_cell.angle_gamma   90.00
#
_symmetry.space_group_name_H-M   'P 1'
#
loop_
_entity.id
_entity.type
_entity.pdbx_description
1 polymer ?
#
loop_
_entity_poly.entity_id
_entity_poly.type
_entity_poly.pdbx_seq_one_letter_code
_entity_poly.pdbx_strand_id
1 'polypeptide(L)'
;MSYKNEKKVIAFREKRAKERVEHESRFYDENSVSIFEYQDFIRYFPYKKQAFYIERKNWNKIEFRCLIRIFSIYGDRERMRLSRALLFDHSVSMKVFILKVLLWGYPTQGRGNNIEKLLEKENFEKLQSILEKYKNNDVSTTELVNDISEIDGLGISTMSKFLYFLNTKIDGHKALILDDQIIRILKDKRIKELSDLSHLSRHNAVNKYSEYLNKINDLSKQLKCEPDQIEIFLFSFGKNVS
;
A
#
# COMPACT_ATOMS: atom_id res chain seq x y z
N MET A 1 38.47 1.01 39.41
CA MET A 1 37.05 1.17 39.81
C MET A 1 36.06 1.39 38.66
N SER A 2 36.51 1.59 37.39
CA SER A 2 35.63 1.93 36.25
C SER A 2 34.77 0.77 35.70
N TYR A 3 35.32 -0.44 35.56
CA TYR A 3 34.67 -1.57 34.88
C TYR A 3 33.42 -2.16 35.57
N LYS A 4 33.28 -2.03 36.90
CA LYS A 4 32.11 -2.55 37.64
C LYS A 4 30.86 -1.69 37.44
N ASN A 5 31.03 -0.38 37.18
CA ASN A 5 29.91 0.52 36.94
C ASN A 5 29.35 0.38 35.53
N GLU A 6 30.21 0.18 34.52
CA GLU A 6 29.76 -0.06 33.14
C GLU A 6 28.92 -1.34 33.00
N LYS A 7 29.35 -2.46 33.62
CA LYS A 7 28.57 -3.71 33.60
C LYS A 7 27.19 -3.58 34.25
N LYS A 8 27.07 -2.78 35.33
CA LYS A 8 25.77 -2.51 35.98
C LYS A 8 24.86 -1.65 35.12
N VAL A 9 25.42 -0.65 34.42
CA VAL A 9 24.64 0.21 33.51
C VAL A 9 24.14 -0.58 32.30
N ILE A 10 24.97 -1.45 31.72
CA ILE A 10 24.58 -2.33 30.60
C ILE A 10 23.46 -3.28 31.04
N ALA A 11 23.64 -4.00 32.15
CA ALA A 11 22.63 -4.94 32.66
C ALA A 11 21.28 -4.25 33.00
N PHE A 12 21.32 -3.02 33.53
CA PHE A 12 20.12 -2.24 33.79
C PHE A 12 19.38 -1.82 32.51
N ARG A 13 20.13 -1.42 31.46
CA ARG A 13 19.57 -1.08 30.14
C ARG A 13 18.94 -2.30 29.48
N GLU A 14 19.61 -3.46 29.52
CA GLU A 14 19.10 -4.72 28.98
C GLU A 14 17.83 -5.18 29.71
N LYS A 15 17.81 -5.09 31.04
CA LYS A 15 16.62 -5.43 31.85
C LYS A 15 15.43 -4.53 31.48
N ARG A 16 15.63 -3.21 31.41
CA ARG A 16 14.57 -2.27 30.99
C ARG A 16 14.10 -2.51 29.55
N ALA A 17 15.00 -2.91 28.64
CA ALA A 17 14.63 -3.24 27.28
C ALA A 17 13.73 -4.49 27.24
N LYS A 18 14.09 -5.54 28.00
CA LYS A 18 13.25 -6.75 28.13
C LYS A 18 11.88 -6.45 28.72
N GLU A 19 11.83 -5.70 29.83
CA GLU A 19 10.56 -5.31 30.47
C GLU A 19 9.64 -4.51 29.52
N ARG A 20 10.20 -3.62 28.69
CA ARG A 20 9.43 -2.90 27.66
C ARG A 20 8.90 -3.82 26.59
N VAL A 21 9.72 -4.74 26.08
CA VAL A 21 9.31 -5.71 25.06
C VAL A 21 8.20 -6.61 25.58
N GLU A 22 8.30 -7.09 26.83
CA GLU A 22 7.28 -7.92 27.48
C GLU A 22 5.97 -7.14 27.68
N HIS A 23 6.04 -5.89 28.16
CA HIS A 23 4.88 -5.03 28.33
C HIS A 23 4.20 -4.70 26.99
N GLU A 24 4.97 -4.34 25.96
CA GLU A 24 4.45 -4.10 24.62
C GLU A 24 3.80 -5.37 24.05
N SER A 25 4.46 -6.53 24.18
CA SER A 25 3.89 -7.81 23.71
C SER A 25 2.54 -8.09 24.38
N ARG A 26 2.45 -7.96 25.70
CA ARG A 26 1.20 -8.20 26.43
C ARG A 26 0.10 -7.22 26.02
N PHE A 27 0.44 -5.95 25.83
CA PHE A 27 -0.52 -4.94 25.36
C PHE A 27 -1.10 -5.29 23.97
N TYR A 28 -0.27 -5.77 23.04
CA TYR A 28 -0.76 -6.19 21.72
C TYR A 28 -1.59 -7.47 21.80
N ASP A 29 -1.20 -8.45 22.62
CA ASP A 29 -1.96 -9.69 22.79
C ASP A 29 -3.37 -9.42 23.37
N GLU A 30 -3.48 -8.49 24.31
CA GLU A 30 -4.76 -8.12 24.95
C GLU A 30 -5.66 -7.27 24.06
N ASN A 31 -5.11 -6.52 23.08
CA ASN A 31 -5.86 -5.58 22.24
C ASN A 31 -5.87 -5.96 20.74
N SER A 32 -5.57 -7.22 20.44
CA SER A 32 -5.61 -7.74 19.07
C SER A 32 -6.85 -8.62 18.85
N VAL A 33 -7.42 -8.48 17.66
CA VAL A 33 -8.58 -9.26 17.22
C VAL A 33 -8.16 -10.36 16.25
N SER A 34 -8.95 -11.42 16.20
CA SER A 34 -8.84 -12.38 15.10
C SER A 34 -9.59 -11.83 13.89
N ILE A 35 -8.96 -11.86 12.71
CA ILE A 35 -9.64 -11.49 11.47
C ILE A 35 -10.82 -12.43 11.15
N PHE A 36 -10.82 -13.65 11.69
CA PHE A 36 -11.88 -14.62 11.49
C PHE A 36 -13.21 -14.22 12.13
N GLU A 37 -13.19 -13.34 13.14
CA GLU A 37 -14.39 -12.72 13.71
C GLU A 37 -15.16 -11.88 12.68
N TYR A 38 -14.47 -11.41 11.63
CA TYR A 38 -15.01 -10.56 10.57
C TYR A 38 -15.23 -11.32 9.26
N GLN A 39 -15.16 -12.66 9.26
CA GLN A 39 -15.10 -13.46 8.03
C GLN A 39 -16.24 -13.15 7.04
N ASP A 40 -17.48 -13.06 7.51
CA ASP A 40 -18.63 -12.88 6.64
C ASP A 40 -18.68 -11.45 6.10
N PHE A 41 -18.33 -10.48 6.95
CA PHE A 41 -18.18 -9.10 6.54
C PHE A 41 -17.12 -8.94 5.44
N ILE A 42 -15.97 -9.60 5.58
CA ILE A 42 -14.89 -9.58 4.58
C ILE A 42 -15.35 -10.26 3.28
N ARG A 43 -15.93 -11.47 3.36
CA ARG A 43 -16.41 -12.25 2.20
C ARG A 43 -17.41 -11.49 1.33
N TYR A 44 -18.21 -10.61 1.92
CA TYR A 44 -19.22 -9.84 1.18
C TYR A 44 -18.79 -8.38 0.93
N PHE A 45 -17.57 -7.99 1.32
CA PHE A 45 -17.13 -6.61 1.16
C PHE A 45 -17.01 -6.24 -0.33
N PRO A 46 -17.72 -5.20 -0.81
CA PRO A 46 -17.77 -4.85 -2.22
C PRO A 46 -16.56 -3.99 -2.62
N TYR A 47 -15.35 -4.56 -2.55
CA TYR A 47 -14.08 -3.82 -2.72
C TYR A 47 -14.01 -2.98 -4.01
N LYS A 48 -14.59 -3.47 -5.12
CA LYS A 48 -14.66 -2.76 -6.41
C LYS A 48 -15.44 -1.45 -6.36
N LYS A 49 -16.35 -1.28 -5.39
CA LYS A 49 -17.17 -0.07 -5.20
C LYS A 49 -16.45 1.03 -4.41
N GLN A 50 -15.27 0.77 -3.86
CA GLN A 50 -14.46 1.80 -3.20
C GLN A 50 -14.23 2.95 -4.20
N ALA A 51 -14.59 4.16 -3.80
CA ALA A 51 -14.50 5.33 -4.65
C ALA A 51 -14.10 6.55 -3.84
N PHE A 52 -13.33 7.43 -4.47
CA PHE A 52 -12.90 8.68 -3.86
C PHE A 52 -13.43 9.87 -4.64
N TYR A 53 -13.76 10.92 -3.89
CA TYR A 53 -14.11 12.22 -4.42
C TYR A 53 -12.83 13.03 -4.60
N ILE A 54 -12.67 13.61 -5.78
CA ILE A 54 -11.43 14.26 -6.19
C ILE A 54 -11.78 15.63 -6.76
N GLU A 55 -11.15 16.67 -6.22
CA GLU A 55 -11.34 18.06 -6.66
C GLU A 55 -10.14 18.51 -7.52
N ARG A 56 -10.43 19.12 -8.67
CA ARG A 56 -9.44 19.62 -9.63
C ARG A 56 -8.53 20.67 -9.00
N LYS A 57 -9.06 21.48 -8.08
CA LYS A 57 -8.32 22.53 -7.37
C LYS A 57 -7.11 21.97 -6.61
N ASN A 58 -7.21 20.74 -6.10
CA ASN A 58 -6.13 20.07 -5.40
C ASN A 58 -5.01 19.65 -6.35
N TRP A 59 -5.22 19.69 -7.67
CA TRP A 59 -4.28 19.23 -8.69
C TRP A 59 -3.84 20.36 -9.65
N ASN A 60 -4.02 21.61 -9.23
CA ASN A 60 -3.78 22.79 -10.06
C ASN A 60 -2.31 22.99 -10.45
N LYS A 61 -1.36 22.59 -9.59
CA LYS A 61 0.09 22.66 -9.86
C LYS A 61 0.57 21.67 -10.93
N ILE A 62 -0.25 20.70 -11.30
CA ILE A 62 0.12 19.63 -12.21
C ILE A 62 -0.45 19.92 -13.60
N GLU A 63 0.43 20.27 -14.54
CA GLU A 63 0.07 20.76 -15.88
C GLU A 63 0.02 19.66 -16.95
N PHE A 64 -0.70 18.57 -16.69
CA PHE A 64 -1.01 17.61 -17.75
C PHE A 64 -2.30 17.99 -18.47
N ARG A 65 -2.22 18.32 -19.77
CA ARG A 65 -3.41 18.63 -20.61
C ARG A 65 -4.50 17.55 -20.53
N CYS A 66 -4.10 16.28 -20.41
CA CYS A 66 -5.05 15.17 -20.29
C CYS A 66 -5.84 15.16 -18.97
N LEU A 67 -5.41 15.87 -17.92
CA LEU A 67 -6.18 15.95 -16.67
C LEU A 67 -7.54 16.61 -16.87
N ILE A 68 -7.62 17.68 -17.67
CA ILE A 68 -8.90 18.33 -18.00
C ILE A 68 -9.84 17.31 -18.66
N ARG A 69 -9.31 16.52 -19.59
CA ARG A 69 -10.07 15.46 -20.27
C ARG A 69 -10.52 14.37 -19.29
N ILE A 70 -9.67 13.94 -18.36
CA ILE A 70 -10.04 12.96 -17.31
C ILE A 70 -11.21 13.50 -16.48
N PHE A 71 -11.11 14.72 -15.94
CA PHE A 71 -12.19 15.32 -15.16
C PHE A 71 -13.47 15.56 -15.98
N SER A 72 -13.37 15.77 -17.29
CA SER A 72 -14.54 15.92 -18.17
C SER A 72 -15.24 14.59 -18.46
N ILE A 73 -14.49 13.48 -18.53
CA ILE A 73 -15.04 12.15 -18.84
C ILE A 73 -15.67 11.53 -17.59
N TYR A 74 -15.04 11.71 -16.43
CA TYR A 74 -15.42 11.03 -15.19
C TYR A 74 -16.09 11.96 -14.16
N GLY A 75 -16.45 13.18 -14.55
CA GLY A 75 -16.98 14.21 -13.66
C GLY A 75 -17.49 15.47 -14.38
N ASP A 76 -17.44 16.62 -13.70
CA ASP A 76 -17.99 17.91 -14.16
C ASP A 76 -16.90 18.95 -14.49
N ARG A 77 -15.68 18.50 -14.81
CA ARG A 77 -14.44 19.31 -14.99
C ARG A 77 -13.82 19.87 -13.71
N GLU A 78 -14.62 20.14 -12.68
CA GLU A 78 -14.12 20.63 -11.39
C GLU A 78 -13.90 19.49 -10.41
N ARG A 79 -14.77 18.48 -10.45
CA ARG A 79 -14.87 17.40 -9.48
C ARG A 79 -15.15 16.11 -10.22
N MET A 80 -14.67 15.01 -9.66
CA MET A 80 -15.02 13.68 -10.15
C MET A 80 -15.10 12.68 -9.01
N ARG A 81 -15.80 11.57 -9.27
CA ARG A 81 -15.80 10.41 -8.40
C ARG A 81 -15.23 9.23 -9.16
N LEU A 82 -14.06 8.76 -8.72
CA LEU A 82 -13.36 7.66 -9.36
C LEU A 82 -13.49 6.41 -8.49
N SER A 83 -14.04 5.33 -9.04
CA SER A 83 -14.15 4.04 -8.35
C SER A 83 -13.00 3.12 -8.70
N ARG A 84 -12.71 2.17 -7.80
CA ARG A 84 -11.69 1.13 -7.98
C ARG A 84 -11.94 0.32 -9.26
N ALA A 85 -13.21 0.01 -9.56
CA ALA A 85 -13.60 -0.70 -10.77
C ALA A 85 -13.16 0.00 -12.06
N LEU A 86 -13.22 1.34 -12.13
CA LEU A 86 -12.87 2.12 -13.32
C LEU A 86 -11.38 2.14 -13.62
N LEU A 87 -10.52 1.69 -12.69
CA LEU A 87 -9.07 1.68 -12.87
C LEU A 87 -8.55 0.41 -13.54
N PHE A 88 -9.37 -0.64 -13.61
CA PHE A 88 -9.09 -1.84 -14.40
C PHE A 88 -9.36 -1.66 -15.90
N ASP A 89 -9.90 -0.51 -16.31
CA ASP A 89 -10.06 -0.18 -17.72
C ASP A 89 -8.70 0.23 -18.33
N HIS A 90 -8.14 -0.70 -19.12
CA HIS A 90 -6.87 -0.55 -19.83
C HIS A 90 -6.99 -0.07 -21.27
N SER A 91 -8.17 0.37 -21.71
CA SER A 91 -8.38 0.93 -23.07
C SER A 91 -7.74 2.31 -23.27
N VAL A 92 -7.36 2.97 -22.16
CA VAL A 92 -6.70 4.28 -22.16
C VAL A 92 -5.18 4.13 -22.28
N SER A 93 -4.50 5.20 -22.70
CA SER A 93 -3.04 5.23 -22.72
C SER A 93 -2.43 5.10 -21.32
N MET A 94 -1.22 4.57 -21.21
CA MET A 94 -0.50 4.42 -19.94
C MET A 94 -0.39 5.75 -19.17
N LYS A 95 -0.17 6.86 -19.88
CA LYS A 95 -0.21 8.20 -19.31
C LYS A 95 -1.53 8.52 -18.60
N VAL A 96 -2.66 8.22 -19.24
CA VAL A 96 -4.00 8.44 -18.64
C VAL A 96 -4.24 7.47 -17.50
N PHE A 97 -3.82 6.21 -17.63
CA PHE A 97 -3.88 5.21 -16.57
C PHE A 97 -3.14 5.67 -15.32
N ILE A 98 -1.87 6.06 -15.43
CA ILE A 98 -1.05 6.52 -14.31
C ILE A 98 -1.74 7.67 -13.59
N LEU A 99 -2.21 8.69 -14.33
CA LEU A 99 -2.90 9.82 -13.74
C LEU A 99 -4.21 9.42 -13.05
N LYS A 100 -5.01 8.52 -13.64
CA LYS A 100 -6.24 8.00 -13.00
C LYS A 100 -5.92 7.30 -11.67
N VAL A 101 -4.90 6.45 -11.63
CA VAL A 101 -4.49 5.74 -10.41
C VAL A 101 -3.97 6.72 -9.35
N LEU A 102 -3.17 7.71 -9.74
CA LEU A 102 -2.69 8.75 -8.81
C LEU A 102 -3.83 9.61 -8.26
N LEU A 103 -4.78 10.02 -9.11
CA LEU A 103 -5.97 10.79 -8.70
C LEU A 103 -6.82 10.00 -7.68
N TRP A 104 -7.01 8.69 -7.92
CA TRP A 104 -7.76 7.83 -7.02
C TRP A 104 -7.03 7.54 -5.71
N GLY A 105 -5.73 7.23 -5.76
CA GLY A 105 -4.93 6.88 -4.59
C GLY A 105 -4.55 8.08 -3.74
N TYR A 106 -4.52 9.28 -4.33
CA TYR A 106 -4.10 10.52 -3.68
C TYR A 106 -5.02 11.70 -4.01
N PRO A 107 -6.30 11.69 -3.63
CA PRO A 107 -7.25 12.77 -4.00
C PRO A 107 -6.77 14.19 -3.67
N THR A 108 -5.90 14.33 -2.67
CA THR A 108 -5.27 15.58 -2.20
C THR A 108 -3.77 15.64 -2.47
N GLN A 109 -3.26 14.99 -3.52
CA GLN A 109 -1.83 14.91 -3.91
C GLN A 109 -0.88 14.20 -2.93
N GLY A 110 -1.40 13.56 -1.90
CA GLY A 110 -0.58 12.83 -0.94
C GLY A 110 0.17 13.75 0.02
N ARG A 111 1.40 13.38 0.39
CA ARG A 111 2.23 14.12 1.36
C ARG A 111 3.56 14.52 0.74
N GLY A 112 4.03 15.73 1.04
CA GLY A 112 5.29 16.25 0.50
C GLY A 112 5.23 16.47 -1.02
N ASN A 113 6.38 16.39 -1.68
CA ASN A 113 6.52 16.60 -3.12
C ASN A 113 6.72 15.31 -3.93
N ASN A 114 6.36 14.15 -3.38
CA ASN A 114 6.59 12.86 -4.04
C ASN A 114 5.86 12.73 -5.37
N ILE A 115 4.60 13.17 -5.46
CA ILE A 115 3.84 13.14 -6.72
C ILE A 115 4.43 14.13 -7.72
N GLU A 116 4.84 15.32 -7.28
CA GLU A 116 5.47 16.31 -8.17
C GLU A 116 6.75 15.73 -8.79
N LYS A 117 7.64 15.14 -7.98
CA LYS A 117 8.85 14.44 -8.43
C LYS A 117 8.57 13.28 -9.39
N LEU A 118 7.59 12.44 -9.04
CA LEU A 118 7.20 11.29 -9.87
C LEU A 118 6.69 11.73 -11.26
N LEU A 119 6.10 12.92 -11.33
CA LEU A 119 5.55 13.50 -12.55
C LEU A 119 6.55 14.36 -13.33
N GLU A 120 7.78 14.53 -12.84
CA GLU A 120 8.88 15.10 -13.63
C GLU A 120 9.11 14.24 -14.87
N LYS A 121 9.47 14.88 -15.99
CA LYS A 121 9.47 14.25 -17.31
C LYS A 121 10.24 12.92 -17.35
N GLU A 122 11.46 12.90 -16.82
CA GLU A 122 12.34 11.73 -16.84
C GLU A 122 11.76 10.58 -16.00
N ASN A 123 11.33 10.87 -14.77
CA ASN A 123 10.69 9.91 -13.87
C ASN A 123 9.40 9.35 -14.48
N PHE A 124 8.59 10.21 -15.10
CA PHE A 124 7.32 9.82 -15.70
C PHE A 124 7.49 8.97 -16.97
N GLU A 125 8.53 9.23 -17.77
CA GLU A 125 8.88 8.41 -18.94
C GLU A 125 9.40 7.03 -18.52
N LYS A 126 10.29 6.96 -17.53
CA LYS A 126 10.74 5.70 -16.93
C LYS A 126 9.58 4.89 -16.37
N LEU A 127 8.70 5.53 -15.59
CA LEU A 127 7.52 4.88 -15.02
C LEU A 127 6.63 4.28 -16.10
N GLN A 128 6.34 5.03 -17.18
CA GLN A 128 5.54 4.50 -18.29
C GLN A 128 6.18 3.25 -18.90
N SER A 129 7.48 3.26 -19.14
CA SER A 129 8.20 2.11 -19.71
C SER A 129 8.12 0.88 -18.80
N ILE A 130 8.37 1.07 -17.50
CA ILE A 130 8.30 -0.01 -16.50
C ILE A 130 6.88 -0.58 -16.43
N LEU A 131 5.87 0.27 -16.33
CA LEU A 131 4.49 -0.16 -16.19
C LEU A 131 3.95 -0.87 -17.44
N GLU A 132 4.39 -0.49 -18.65
CA GLU A 132 4.03 -1.22 -19.87
C GLU A 132 4.63 -2.62 -19.88
N LYS A 133 5.89 -2.78 -19.44
CA LYS A 133 6.53 -4.10 -19.28
C LYS A 133 5.78 -4.96 -18.27
N TYR A 134 5.30 -4.37 -17.17
CA TYR A 134 4.73 -5.12 -16.05
C TYR A 134 3.27 -5.52 -16.27
N LYS A 135 2.57 -4.88 -17.20
CA LYS A 135 1.15 -5.09 -17.46
C LYS A 135 0.84 -6.55 -17.82
N ASN A 136 0.00 -7.21 -17.02
CA ASN A 136 -0.35 -8.64 -17.15
C ASN A 136 0.84 -9.63 -17.10
N ASN A 137 2.01 -9.18 -16.64
CA ASN A 137 3.20 -10.03 -16.53
C ASN A 137 3.47 -10.40 -15.07
N ASP A 138 4.33 -11.40 -14.89
CA ASP A 138 4.90 -11.77 -13.60
C ASP A 138 6.31 -11.19 -13.50
N VAL A 139 6.62 -10.55 -12.38
CA VAL A 139 7.85 -9.80 -12.15
C VAL A 139 8.48 -10.27 -10.85
N SER A 140 9.80 -10.40 -10.83
CA SER A 140 10.50 -10.79 -9.60
C SER A 140 10.54 -9.66 -8.58
N THR A 141 10.54 -9.98 -7.28
CA THR A 141 10.75 -8.95 -6.25
C THR A 141 12.08 -8.19 -6.46
N THR A 142 13.13 -8.86 -6.91
CA THR A 142 14.43 -8.21 -7.20
C THR A 142 14.32 -7.16 -8.30
N GLU A 143 13.60 -7.48 -9.39
CA GLU A 143 13.36 -6.55 -10.48
C GLU A 143 12.53 -5.35 -10.02
N LEU A 144 11.46 -5.60 -9.25
CA LEU A 144 10.65 -4.54 -8.65
C LEU A 144 11.47 -3.58 -7.77
N VAL A 145 12.39 -4.12 -6.96
CA VAL A 145 13.27 -3.31 -6.09
C VAL A 145 14.15 -2.39 -6.92
N ASN A 146 14.78 -2.93 -7.96
CA ASN A 146 15.66 -2.15 -8.85
C ASN A 146 14.87 -1.05 -9.55
N ASP A 147 13.74 -1.38 -10.18
CA ASP A 147 12.93 -0.44 -10.96
C ASP A 147 12.33 0.69 -10.11
N ILE A 148 11.91 0.40 -8.86
CA ILE A 148 11.45 1.45 -7.94
C ILE A 148 12.61 2.40 -7.55
N SER A 149 13.82 1.86 -7.35
CA SER A 149 14.97 2.66 -6.90
C SER A 149 15.45 3.68 -7.93
N GLU A 150 15.09 3.51 -9.20
CA GLU A 150 15.47 4.41 -10.30
C GLU A 150 14.53 5.62 -10.49
N ILE A 151 13.43 5.69 -9.73
CA ILE A 151 12.39 6.71 -9.89
C ILE A 151 12.19 7.46 -8.57
N ASP A 152 12.61 8.72 -8.55
CA ASP A 152 12.44 9.57 -7.39
C ASP A 152 10.96 9.86 -7.11
N GLY A 153 10.59 9.82 -5.83
CA GLY A 153 9.20 10.01 -5.40
C GLY A 153 8.30 8.79 -5.59
N LEU A 154 8.82 7.68 -6.16
CA LEU A 154 8.12 6.40 -6.21
C LEU A 154 8.44 5.56 -4.97
N GLY A 155 7.40 5.05 -4.33
CA GLY A 155 7.52 4.09 -3.24
C GLY A 155 6.48 2.99 -3.35
N ILE A 156 6.58 1.96 -2.51
CA ILE A 156 5.74 0.77 -2.59
C ILE A 156 4.23 1.07 -2.53
N SER A 157 3.81 2.08 -1.75
CA SER A 157 2.41 2.48 -1.66
C SER A 157 1.85 2.94 -3.01
N THR A 158 2.65 3.65 -3.80
CA THR A 158 2.26 4.10 -5.15
C THR A 158 2.43 2.97 -6.16
N MET A 159 3.58 2.28 -6.14
CA MET A 159 3.87 1.22 -7.10
C MET A 159 2.84 0.08 -7.00
N SER A 160 2.56 -0.43 -5.80
CA SER A 160 1.57 -1.51 -5.59
C SER A 160 0.17 -1.17 -6.12
N LYS A 161 -0.23 0.11 -6.14
CA LYS A 161 -1.49 0.54 -6.78
C LYS A 161 -1.43 0.33 -8.29
N PHE A 162 -0.36 0.75 -8.96
CA PHE A 162 -0.20 0.49 -10.40
C PHE A 162 -0.19 -1.01 -10.70
N LEU A 163 0.63 -1.78 -9.98
CA LEU A 163 0.72 -3.24 -10.15
C LEU A 163 -0.63 -3.93 -10.01
N TYR A 164 -1.38 -3.56 -8.97
CA TYR A 164 -2.71 -4.09 -8.69
C TYR A 164 -3.66 -3.86 -9.87
N PHE A 165 -3.74 -2.62 -10.35
CA PHE A 165 -4.67 -2.31 -11.43
C PHE A 165 -4.21 -2.87 -12.78
N LEU A 166 -2.90 -3.01 -13.02
CA LEU A 166 -2.33 -3.61 -14.24
C LEU A 166 -2.38 -5.14 -14.27
N ASN A 167 -2.98 -5.77 -13.25
CA ASN A 167 -3.04 -7.22 -13.11
C ASN A 167 -1.65 -7.88 -13.16
N THR A 168 -0.64 -7.19 -12.62
CA THR A 168 0.73 -7.68 -12.49
C THR A 168 0.80 -8.73 -11.37
N LYS A 169 1.64 -9.74 -11.55
CA LYS A 169 2.04 -10.67 -10.49
C LYS A 169 3.45 -10.35 -10.01
N ILE A 170 3.71 -10.58 -8.72
CA ILE A 170 5.04 -10.54 -8.14
C ILE A 170 5.36 -11.91 -7.56
N ASP A 171 6.43 -12.52 -8.04
CA ASP A 171 6.85 -13.88 -7.68
C ASP A 171 5.68 -14.89 -7.74
N GLY A 172 4.84 -14.81 -8.78
CA GLY A 172 3.68 -15.68 -9.00
C GLY A 172 2.39 -15.27 -8.27
N HIS A 173 2.44 -14.29 -7.37
CA HIS A 173 1.28 -13.81 -6.61
C HIS A 173 0.66 -12.57 -7.26
N LYS A 174 -0.67 -12.55 -7.43
CA LYS A 174 -1.39 -11.34 -7.87
C LYS A 174 -1.05 -10.16 -6.95
N ALA A 175 -0.64 -9.04 -7.51
CA ALA A 175 -0.34 -7.84 -6.75
C ALA A 175 -1.59 -7.37 -5.97
N LEU A 176 -1.37 -6.80 -4.79
CA LEU A 176 -2.38 -6.19 -3.93
C LEU A 176 -1.86 -4.85 -3.42
N ILE A 177 -2.75 -3.89 -3.19
CA ILE A 177 -2.31 -2.58 -2.70
C ILE A 177 -1.67 -2.74 -1.31
N LEU A 178 -0.45 -2.24 -1.14
CA LEU A 178 0.25 -2.15 0.14
C LEU A 178 0.42 -0.67 0.49
N ASP A 179 -0.69 -0.06 0.93
CA ASP A 179 -0.70 1.34 1.32
C ASP A 179 0.07 1.57 2.63
N ASP A 180 0.57 2.79 2.80
CA ASP A 180 1.17 3.26 4.06
C ASP A 180 0.27 3.01 5.28
N GLN A 181 -1.04 3.10 5.11
CA GLN A 181 -2.01 2.75 6.15
C GLN A 181 -1.95 1.27 6.51
N ILE A 182 -1.86 0.38 5.53
CA ILE A 182 -1.77 -1.07 5.76
C ILE A 182 -0.46 -1.39 6.47
N ILE A 183 0.67 -0.83 6.02
CA ILE A 183 1.97 -1.00 6.69
C ILE A 183 1.89 -0.61 8.18
N ARG A 184 1.20 0.49 8.51
CA ARG A 184 1.00 0.89 9.91
C ARG A 184 0.15 -0.11 10.69
N ILE A 185 -0.93 -0.62 10.10
CA ILE A 185 -1.81 -1.62 10.74
C ILE A 185 -1.04 -2.91 11.04
N LEU A 186 -0.23 -3.38 10.09
CA LEU A 186 0.61 -4.57 10.28
C LEU A 186 1.61 -4.37 11.43
N LYS A 187 2.24 -3.19 11.49
CA LYS A 187 3.16 -2.83 12.56
C LYS A 187 2.50 -2.76 13.94
N ASP A 188 1.26 -2.28 14.00
CA ASP A 188 0.48 -2.16 15.24
C ASP A 188 -0.03 -3.50 15.78
N LYS A 189 0.18 -4.63 15.07
CA LYS A 189 -0.19 -6.00 15.50
C LYS A 189 -1.66 -6.17 15.93
N ARG A 190 -2.56 -5.32 15.43
CA ARG A 190 -3.99 -5.36 15.80
C ARG A 190 -4.73 -6.59 15.29
N ILE A 191 -4.22 -7.21 14.22
CA ILE A 191 -4.78 -8.42 13.63
C ILE A 191 -3.85 -9.59 13.92
N LYS A 192 -4.31 -10.56 14.72
CA LYS A 192 -3.50 -11.69 15.21
C LYS A 192 -2.85 -12.47 14.08
N GLU A 193 -3.61 -12.77 13.04
CA GLU A 193 -3.18 -13.59 11.90
C GLU A 193 -2.11 -12.91 11.04
N LEU A 194 -1.87 -11.60 11.20
CA LEU A 194 -0.90 -10.82 10.42
C LEU A 194 0.28 -10.32 11.27
N SER A 195 0.38 -10.77 12.52
CA SER A 195 1.41 -10.35 13.47
C SER A 195 2.84 -10.65 13.00
N ASP A 196 3.01 -11.69 12.19
CA ASP A 196 4.27 -12.07 11.55
C ASP A 196 4.76 -11.05 10.52
N LEU A 197 3.88 -10.18 9.99
CA LEU A 197 4.25 -9.09 9.08
C LEU A 197 4.61 -7.78 9.78
N SER A 198 4.67 -7.76 11.11
CA SER A 198 4.89 -6.52 11.89
C SER A 198 6.28 -5.88 11.70
N HIS A 199 7.24 -6.60 11.12
CA HIS A 199 8.54 -6.05 10.71
C HIS A 199 8.48 -5.23 9.43
N LEU A 200 7.36 -5.27 8.70
CA LEU A 200 7.19 -4.43 7.51
C LEU A 200 7.18 -2.95 7.89
N SER A 201 7.95 -2.20 7.11
CA SER A 201 8.13 -0.77 7.25
C SER A 201 8.26 -0.16 5.86
N ARG A 202 8.12 1.17 5.76
CA ARG A 202 8.32 1.86 4.48
C ARG A 202 9.66 1.56 3.80
N HIS A 203 10.71 1.31 4.60
CA HIS A 203 12.07 1.12 4.10
C HIS A 203 12.31 -0.28 3.53
N ASN A 204 11.67 -1.32 4.10
CA ASN A 204 11.88 -2.71 3.66
C ASN A 204 10.68 -3.29 2.89
N ALA A 205 9.54 -2.61 2.86
CA ALA A 205 8.30 -3.14 2.29
C ALA A 205 8.40 -3.50 0.81
N VAL A 206 9.26 -2.83 0.02
CA VAL A 206 9.51 -3.25 -1.37
C VAL A 206 10.18 -4.63 -1.40
N ASN A 207 11.26 -4.82 -0.64
CA ASN A 207 12.02 -6.08 -0.57
C ASN A 207 11.21 -7.23 0.03
N LYS A 208 10.15 -6.92 0.78
CA LYS A 208 9.31 -7.87 1.50
C LYS A 208 7.89 -7.92 0.94
N TYR A 209 7.67 -7.37 -0.25
CA TYR A 209 6.33 -7.25 -0.80
C TYR A 209 5.71 -8.62 -1.10
N SER A 210 6.47 -9.56 -1.65
CA SER A 210 6.01 -10.93 -1.88
C SER A 210 5.61 -11.67 -0.59
N GLU A 211 6.26 -11.37 0.53
CA GLU A 211 5.89 -11.90 1.85
C GLU A 211 4.47 -11.47 2.24
N TYR A 212 4.15 -10.17 2.07
CA TYR A 212 2.80 -9.64 2.26
C TYR A 212 1.78 -10.31 1.32
N LEU A 213 2.09 -10.41 0.03
CA LEU A 213 1.20 -11.02 -0.96
C LEU A 213 0.89 -12.48 -0.62
N ASN A 214 1.92 -13.25 -0.30
CA ASN A 214 1.76 -14.65 0.06
C ASN A 214 0.89 -14.81 1.30
N LYS A 215 1.14 -14.01 2.34
CA LYS A 215 0.38 -14.05 3.60
C LYS A 215 -1.10 -13.73 3.39
N ILE A 216 -1.41 -12.66 2.66
CA ILE A 216 -2.81 -12.28 2.38
C ILE A 216 -3.48 -13.32 1.49
N ASN A 217 -2.77 -13.89 0.52
CA ASN A 217 -3.28 -14.96 -0.33
C ASN A 217 -3.62 -16.22 0.49
N ASP A 218 -2.75 -16.64 1.41
CA ASP A 218 -3.01 -17.79 2.26
C ASP A 218 -4.17 -17.55 3.24
N LEU A 219 -4.27 -16.34 3.79
CA LEU A 219 -5.39 -15.95 4.64
C LEU A 219 -6.71 -15.93 3.86
N SER A 220 -6.68 -15.51 2.58
CA SER A 220 -7.86 -15.51 1.70
C SER A 220 -8.42 -16.91 1.44
N LYS A 221 -7.54 -17.92 1.32
CA LYS A 221 -7.97 -19.32 1.18
C LYS A 221 -8.68 -19.82 2.43
N GLN A 222 -8.15 -19.47 3.61
CA GLN A 222 -8.75 -19.83 4.90
C GLN A 222 -10.09 -19.13 5.11
N LEU A 223 -10.16 -17.84 4.78
CA LEU A 223 -11.39 -17.05 4.85
C LEU A 223 -12.36 -17.36 3.71
N LYS A 224 -11.97 -18.09 2.67
CA LYS A 224 -12.78 -18.35 1.45
C LYS A 224 -13.28 -17.04 0.81
N CYS A 225 -12.40 -16.08 0.65
CA CYS A 225 -12.69 -14.77 0.06
C CYS A 225 -11.62 -14.39 -0.98
N GLU A 226 -11.84 -13.31 -1.70
CA GLU A 226 -10.79 -12.74 -2.55
C GLU A 226 -9.71 -12.05 -1.69
N PRO A 227 -8.42 -12.13 -2.05
CA PRO A 227 -7.37 -11.38 -1.35
C PRO A 227 -7.65 -9.86 -1.31
N ASP A 228 -8.26 -9.33 -2.36
CA ASP A 228 -8.72 -7.94 -2.47
C ASP A 228 -9.68 -7.53 -1.33
N GLN A 229 -10.48 -8.47 -0.83
CA GLN A 229 -11.44 -8.22 0.25
C GLN A 229 -10.75 -8.09 1.60
N ILE A 230 -9.66 -8.82 1.83
CA ILE A 230 -8.83 -8.65 3.02
C ILE A 230 -8.09 -7.32 2.95
N GLU A 231 -7.46 -7.00 1.82
CA GLU A 231 -6.74 -5.72 1.63
C GLU A 231 -7.63 -4.52 1.96
N ILE A 232 -8.84 -4.47 1.39
CA ILE A 232 -9.75 -3.35 1.64
C ILE A 232 -10.31 -3.32 3.05
N PHE A 233 -10.50 -4.49 3.68
CA PHE A 233 -10.90 -4.57 5.09
C PHE A 233 -9.82 -3.95 5.98
N LEU A 234 -8.55 -4.33 5.76
CA LEU A 234 -7.42 -3.74 6.47
C LEU A 234 -7.38 -2.24 6.26
N PHE A 235 -7.44 -1.78 5.00
CA PHE A 235 -7.43 -0.36 4.69
C PHE A 235 -8.54 0.43 5.39
N SER A 236 -9.76 -0.11 5.41
CA SER A 236 -10.96 0.59 5.88
C SER A 236 -11.16 0.49 7.40
N PHE A 237 -10.88 -0.67 8.00
CA PHE A 237 -11.24 -0.99 9.38
C PHE A 237 -10.04 -1.34 10.26
N GLY A 238 -8.88 -1.69 9.70
CA GLY A 238 -7.76 -2.25 10.48
C GLY A 238 -7.22 -1.36 11.59
N LYS A 239 -7.45 -0.03 11.55
CA LYS A 239 -7.11 0.89 12.64
C LYS A 239 -8.15 0.97 13.76
N ASN A 240 -9.37 0.51 13.49
CA ASN A 240 -10.56 0.73 14.31
C ASN A 240 -11.15 -0.58 14.85
N VAL A 241 -10.45 -1.70 14.70
CA VAL A 241 -10.81 -2.98 15.31
C VAL A 241 -9.95 -3.22 16.57
N SER A 242 -10.58 -3.76 17.61
CA SER A 242 -10.00 -4.04 18.94
C SER A 242 -10.76 -5.18 19.61
#